data_AF-A9NSU7-F1
#
_entry.id   AF-A9NSU7-F1
#
_cell.length_a   1.000
_cell.length_b   1.000
_cell.length_c   1.000
_cell.angle_alpha   90.00
_cell.angle_beta   90.00
_cell.angle_gamma   90.00
#
_symmetry.space_group_name_H-M   'P 1'
#
loop_
_entity.id
_entity.type
_entity.pdbx_description
1 polymer ?
#
loop_
_entity_poly.entity_id
_entity_poly.type
_entity_poly.pdbx_seq_one_letter_code
_entity_poly.pdbx_strand_id
1 'polypeptide(L)'
;METNSKIVLPNCSHAMCMKCYREWHARSQSCPFCRDSLKRVNSRDLWIFTDNGEVIDMTTLARENLRRLFLYVEKLPLLVPESVFDVYDAHYDSHIK
;
A
#
# COMPACT_ATOMS: atom_id res chain seq x y z
N MET A 1 17.82 -12.10 -12.21
CA MET A 1 16.79 -11.47 -13.06
C MET A 1 16.75 -10.02 -12.64
N GLU A 2 17.41 -9.12 -13.38
CA GLU A 2 17.28 -7.70 -13.11
C GLU A 2 15.90 -7.28 -13.59
N THR A 3 15.03 -6.96 -12.64
CA THR A 3 13.68 -6.47 -12.94
C THR A 3 13.86 -5.17 -13.70
N ASN A 4 13.41 -5.15 -14.95
CA ASN A 4 13.31 -3.93 -15.75
C ASN A 4 12.17 -3.07 -15.20
N SER A 5 12.26 -2.67 -13.93
CA SER A 5 11.30 -1.83 -13.24
C SER A 5 11.35 -0.46 -13.91
N LYS A 6 10.42 -0.26 -14.84
CA LYS A 6 10.18 1.05 -15.42
C LYS A 6 9.61 1.93 -14.31
N ILE A 7 9.86 3.22 -14.41
CA ILE A 7 9.27 4.23 -13.57
C ILE A 7 8.44 5.17 -14.41
N VAL A 8 7.38 5.71 -13.82
CA VAL A 8 6.49 6.69 -14.44
C VAL A 8 6.79 8.08 -13.87
N LEU A 9 6.92 9.06 -14.77
CA LEU A 9 7.11 10.46 -14.42
C LEU A 9 5.78 11.09 -13.98
N PRO A 10 5.71 11.73 -12.79
CA PRO A 10 4.43 12.18 -12.20
C PRO A 10 3.74 13.31 -12.98
N ASN A 11 4.47 14.08 -13.78
CA ASN A 11 3.92 15.24 -14.48
C ASN A 11 3.35 14.93 -15.86
N CYS A 12 3.71 13.77 -16.45
CA CYS A 12 3.38 13.48 -17.84
C CYS A 12 3.12 12.00 -18.14
N SER A 13 3.13 11.15 -17.11
CA SER A 13 2.85 9.71 -17.19
C SER A 13 3.73 8.90 -18.15
N HIS A 14 4.83 9.48 -18.65
CA HIS A 14 5.78 8.76 -19.49
C HIS A 14 6.67 7.85 -18.64
N ALA A 15 7.03 6.69 -19.21
CA ALA A 15 7.78 5.68 -18.50
C ALA A 15 9.19 5.47 -19.05
N MET A 16 10.17 5.22 -18.18
CA MET A 16 11.54 4.85 -18.55
C MET A 16 12.22 4.01 -17.46
N CYS A 17 13.37 3.42 -17.72
CA CYS A 17 14.11 2.68 -16.70
C CYS A 17 14.74 3.61 -15.65
N MET A 18 14.96 3.14 -14.41
CA MET A 18 15.60 3.96 -13.36
C MET A 18 16.99 4.48 -13.75
N LYS A 19 17.78 3.67 -14.48
CA LYS A 19 19.08 4.08 -15.01
C LYS A 19 18.94 5.25 -15.99
N CYS A 20 18.02 5.10 -16.94
CA CYS A 20 17.66 6.08 -17.96
C CYS A 20 17.24 7.41 -17.31
N TYR A 21 16.42 7.34 -16.26
CA TYR A 21 16.01 8.50 -15.48
C TYR A 21 17.19 9.20 -14.80
N ARG A 22 18.06 8.47 -14.11
CA ARG A 22 19.20 9.06 -13.39
C ARG A 22 20.18 9.76 -14.35
N GLU A 23 20.53 9.09 -15.44
CA GLU A 23 21.42 9.65 -16.47
C GLU A 23 20.81 10.89 -17.14
N TRP A 24 19.51 10.84 -17.43
CA TRP A 24 18.82 11.97 -18.05
C TRP A 24 18.64 13.14 -17.08
N HIS A 25 18.18 12.88 -15.85
CA HIS A 25 17.94 13.90 -14.83
C HIS A 25 19.23 14.65 -14.43
N ALA A 26 20.40 13.99 -14.51
CA ALA A 26 21.69 14.64 -14.33
C ALA A 26 22.03 15.68 -15.43
N ARG A 27 21.43 15.53 -16.62
CA ARG A 27 21.66 16.41 -17.79
C ARG A 27 20.55 17.43 -18.00
N SER A 28 19.30 17.03 -17.74
CA SER A 28 18.11 17.83 -17.98
C SER A 28 16.99 17.46 -17.01
N GLN A 29 16.47 18.47 -16.32
CA GLN A 29 15.29 18.33 -15.45
C GLN A 29 14.00 18.54 -16.24
N SER A 30 13.85 17.83 -17.35
CA SER A 30 12.64 17.81 -18.18
C SER A 30 12.35 16.40 -18.64
N CYS A 31 11.11 16.08 -18.97
CA CYS A 31 10.76 14.81 -19.58
C CYS A 31 11.43 14.70 -20.97
N PRO A 32 12.16 13.63 -21.29
CA PRO A 32 12.77 13.47 -22.62
C PRO A 32 11.72 13.29 -23.74
N PHE A 33 10.49 12.89 -23.38
CA PHE A 33 9.43 12.62 -24.33
C PHE A 33 8.60 13.86 -24.67
N CYS A 34 8.18 14.62 -23.64
CA CYS A 34 7.27 15.76 -23.81
C CYS A 34 7.83 17.11 -23.33
N ARG A 35 9.06 17.13 -22.81
CA ARG A 35 9.74 18.33 -22.26
C ARG A 35 9.08 18.97 -21.04
N ASP A 36 8.05 18.35 -20.44
CA ASP A 36 7.49 18.82 -19.17
C ASP A 36 8.55 18.91 -18.08
N SER A 37 8.48 19.95 -17.28
CA SER A 37 9.47 20.21 -16.22
C SER A 37 9.47 19.10 -15.16
N LEU A 38 10.65 18.64 -14.77
CA LEU A 38 10.89 17.70 -13.68
C LEU A 38 11.64 18.34 -12.50
N LYS A 39 11.81 19.67 -12.49
CA LYS A 39 12.62 20.41 -11.49
C LYS A 39 12.22 20.16 -10.02
N ARG A 40 10.98 19.72 -9.77
CA ARG A 40 10.44 19.43 -8.43
C ARG A 40 10.22 17.93 -8.18
N VAL A 41 10.67 17.07 -9.09
CA VAL A 41 10.49 15.62 -9.00
C VAL A 41 11.74 15.01 -8.38
N ASN A 42 11.59 14.41 -7.20
CA ASN A 42 12.62 13.63 -6.54
C ASN A 42 12.43 12.13 -6.84
N SER A 43 13.43 11.32 -6.47
CA SER A 43 13.35 9.86 -6.63
C SER A 43 12.17 9.21 -5.89
N ARG A 44 11.66 9.85 -4.83
CA ARG A 44 10.49 9.40 -4.07
C ARG A 44 9.16 9.71 -4.75
N ASP A 45 9.16 10.64 -5.71
CA ASP A 45 7.97 11.06 -6.44
C ASP A 45 7.76 10.21 -7.72
N LEU A 46 8.66 9.25 -7.97
CA LEU A 46 8.63 8.35 -9.10
C LEU A 46 7.78 7.13 -8.77
N TRP A 47 6.89 6.78 -9.69
CA TRP A 47 6.00 5.64 -9.51
C TRP A 47 6.61 4.42 -10.18
N ILE A 48 6.59 3.27 -9.53
CA ILE A 48 7.05 2.01 -10.15
C ILE A 48 5.97 1.54 -11.12
N PHE A 49 6.35 1.38 -12.39
CA PHE A 49 5.50 0.75 -13.38
C PHE A 49 5.60 -0.77 -13.20
N THR A 50 4.57 -1.35 -12.59
CA THR A 50 4.39 -2.81 -12.56
C THR A 50 4.02 -3.27 -13.96
N ASP A 51 4.93 -4.02 -14.61
CA ASP A 51 4.65 -4.63 -15.91
C ASP A 51 3.61 -5.75 -15.76
N ASN A 52 2.90 -6.08 -16.84
CA ASN A 52 1.87 -7.13 -16.85
C ASN A 52 2.42 -8.51 -16.42
N GLY A 53 3.74 -8.73 -16.54
CA GLY A 53 4.41 -9.94 -16.06
C GLY A 53 4.77 -9.94 -14.56
N GLU A 54 4.75 -8.77 -13.90
CA GLU A 54 4.97 -8.63 -12.44
C GLU A 54 3.64 -8.52 -11.67
N VAL A 55 2.53 -8.35 -12.37
CA VAL A 55 1.18 -8.40 -11.78
C VAL A 55 0.86 -9.86 -11.44
N ILE A 56 0.90 -10.20 -10.15
CA ILE A 56 0.25 -11.40 -9.64
C ILE A 56 -1.22 -11.33 -10.08
N ASP A 57 -1.70 -12.35 -10.80
CA ASP A 57 -3.09 -12.42 -11.27
C ASP A 57 -4.07 -11.94 -10.18
N MET A 58 -5.04 -11.10 -10.56
CA MET A 58 -5.94 -10.43 -9.62
C MET A 58 -6.66 -11.42 -8.70
N THR A 59 -6.92 -12.64 -9.18
CA THR A 59 -7.48 -13.73 -8.37
C THR A 59 -6.52 -14.17 -7.26
N THR A 60 -5.24 -14.28 -7.57
CA THR A 60 -4.20 -14.64 -6.59
C THR A 60 -3.97 -13.52 -5.59
N LEU A 61 -3.96 -12.26 -6.03
CA LEU A 61 -3.86 -11.11 -5.13
C LEU A 61 -5.07 -11.01 -4.19
N ALA A 62 -6.29 -11.17 -4.72
CA ALA A 62 -7.51 -11.14 -3.91
C ALA A 62 -7.51 -12.27 -2.86
N ARG A 63 -7.11 -13.48 -3.25
CA ARG A 63 -6.99 -14.63 -2.33
C ARG A 63 -6.01 -14.36 -1.20
N GLU A 64 -4.85 -13.78 -1.50
CA GLU A 64 -3.83 -13.47 -0.50
C GLU A 64 -4.26 -12.31 0.42
N ASN A 65 -4.90 -11.27 -0.12
CA ASN A 65 -5.47 -10.19 0.68
C ASN A 65 -6.55 -10.68 1.65
N LEU A 66 -7.45 -11.56 1.19
CA LEU A 66 -8.46 -12.18 2.05
C LEU A 66 -7.81 -12.98 3.18
N ARG A 67 -6.78 -13.80 2.89
CA ARG A 67 -6.04 -14.54 3.93
C ARG A 67 -5.47 -13.62 5.00
N ARG A 68 -4.83 -12.52 4.59
CA ARG A 68 -4.27 -11.53 5.52
C ARG A 68 -5.34 -10.85 6.36
N LEU A 69 -6.49 -10.53 5.76
CA LEU A 69 -7.63 -9.95 6.45
C LEU A 69 -8.16 -10.89 7.54
N PHE A 70 -8.39 -12.17 7.22
CA PHE A 70 -8.85 -13.14 8.20
C PHE A 70 -7.87 -13.28 9.37
N LEU A 71 -6.57 -13.42 9.08
CA LEU A 71 -5.53 -13.50 10.12
C LEU A 71 -5.46 -12.23 10.98
N TYR A 72 -5.71 -11.07 10.39
CA TYR A 72 -5.78 -9.82 11.14
C TYR A 72 -6.97 -9.81 12.10
N VAL A 73 -8.16 -10.18 11.62
CA VAL A 73 -9.37 -10.25 12.43
C VAL A 73 -9.21 -11.25 13.58
N GLU A 74 -8.62 -12.41 13.33
CA GLU A 74 -8.33 -13.41 14.38
C GLU A 74 -7.36 -12.89 15.45
N LYS A 75 -6.45 -11.99 15.08
CA LYS A 75 -5.45 -11.40 15.99
C LYS A 75 -5.95 -10.15 16.70
N LEU A 76 -7.15 -9.66 16.39
CA LEU A 76 -7.70 -8.52 17.10
C LEU A 76 -7.97 -8.92 18.55
N PRO A 77 -7.51 -8.13 19.54
CA PRO A 77 -7.86 -8.37 20.93
C PRO A 77 -9.39 -8.30 21.08
N LEU A 78 -9.96 -9.28 21.76
CA LEU A 78 -11.37 -9.25 22.12
C LEU A 78 -11.58 -8.08 23.07
N LEU A 79 -12.21 -7.01 22.58
CA LEU A 79 -12.74 -5.94 23.43
C LEU A 79 -14.01 -6.48 24.09
N VAL A 80 -13.85 -7.30 25.14
CA VAL A 80 -14.95 -7.63 26.04
C VAL A 80 -15.11 -6.43 26.99
N PRO A 81 -16.24 -5.71 26.97
CA PRO A 81 -16.48 -4.67 27.97
C PRO A 81 -16.56 -5.33 29.36
N GLU A 82 -15.77 -4.86 30.31
CA GLU A 82 -15.84 -5.29 31.72
C GLU A 82 -17.26 -5.16 32.31
N SER A 83 -18.08 -4.27 31.75
CA SER A 83 -19.45 -3.99 32.17
C SER A 83 -20.46 -5.14 32.02
N VAL A 84 -20.10 -6.24 31.33
CA VAL A 84 -20.97 -7.42 31.26
C VAL A 84 -20.93 -8.22 32.57
N PHE A 85 -19.86 -8.11 33.36
CA PHE A 85 -19.75 -8.78 34.67
C PHE A 85 -20.50 -8.02 35.77
N ASP A 86 -20.57 -6.69 35.71
CA ASP A 86 -21.27 -5.86 36.72
C ASP A 86 -22.80 -6.11 36.76
N VAL A 87 -23.39 -6.54 35.65
CA VAL A 87 -24.84 -6.84 35.57
C VAL A 87 -25.17 -8.16 36.29
N TYR A 88 -24.24 -9.11 36.33
CA TYR A 88 -24.45 -10.39 37.01
C TYR A 88 -24.36 -10.28 38.54
N ASP A 89 -23.46 -9.44 39.07
CA ASP A 89 -23.34 -9.21 40.52
C ASP A 89 -24.54 -8.44 41.09
N ALA A 90 -25.10 -7.49 40.35
CA ALA A 90 -26.30 -6.75 40.76
C ALA A 90 -27.56 -7.65 40.87
N HIS A 91 -27.60 -8.77 40.14
CA HIS A 91 -28.72 -9.71 40.21
C HIS A 91 -28.68 -10.60 41.47
N TYR A 92 -27.50 -10.87 42.03
CA TYR A 92 -27.38 -11.68 43.25
C TYR A 92 -27.85 -10.92 44.50
N ASP A 93 -27.58 -9.61 44.55
CA ASP A 93 -28.00 -8.74 45.66
C ASP A 93 -29.51 -8.41 45.67
N SER A 94 -30.21 -8.62 44.56
CA SER A 94 -31.66 -8.40 44.48
C SER A 94 -32.51 -9.56 45.03
N HIS A 95 -31.89 -10.72 45.30
CA HIS A 95 -32.56 -11.90 45.86
C HIS A 95 -32.32 -12.10 47.37
N ILE A 96 -31.52 -11.24 48.02
CA ILE A 96 -31.34 -11.21 49.47
C ILE A 96 -31.89 -9.89 50.02
N LYS A 97 -33.22 -9.69 49.93
CA LYS A 97 -33.95 -8.71 50.73
C LYS A 97 -35.39 -9.16 50.94
#